data_AF-A0A8J7R2S5-F1
#
_entry.id   AF-A0A8J7R2S5-F1
#
_cell.length_a   1.000
_cell.length_b   1.000
_cell.length_c   1.000
_cell.angle_alpha   90.00
_cell.angle_beta   90.00
_cell.angle_gamma   90.00
#
_symmetry.space_group_name_H-M   'P 1'
#
loop_
_entity.id
_entity.type
_entity.pdbx_description
1 polymer ?
#
loop_
_entity_poly.entity_id
_entity_poly.type
_entity_poly.pdbx_seq_one_letter_code
_entity_poly.pdbx_strand_id
1 'polypeptide(L)'
;DDEEVDEHHHHEGHCDHHHHHHHDEGEAEEYGIQTFVYYRRPAFDLNKFDRFLATQFPKNIIRTKGVVYFNHNRDMSFLFEQAGSQKKLTQAGLWFATAPEEELQQLMMTEPGLAKDWDPVYGDRMIKLVIIGQKLDRVAIESMLDVCLANR
;
A
#
# COMPACT_ATOMS: atom_id res chain seq x y z
N ASP A 1 -3.32 -11.67 -64.71
CA ASP A 1 -4.40 -10.68 -64.52
C ASP A 1 -5.61 -11.40 -63.92
N ASP A 2 -5.45 -12.20 -62.87
CA ASP A 2 -5.08 -11.87 -61.47
C ASP A 2 -6.29 -11.52 -60.61
N GLU A 3 -6.49 -12.39 -59.62
CA GLU A 3 -6.98 -12.16 -58.26
C GLU A 3 -8.50 -12.21 -57.98
N GLU A 4 -8.93 -13.44 -57.61
CA GLU A 4 -9.59 -13.82 -56.35
C GLU A 4 -10.30 -12.70 -55.55
N VAL A 5 -11.64 -12.82 -55.45
CA VAL A 5 -12.50 -12.00 -54.60
C VAL A 5 -12.61 -12.66 -53.23
N ASP A 6 -11.92 -12.10 -52.25
CA ASP A 6 -11.98 -12.51 -50.84
C ASP A 6 -12.40 -11.29 -49.98
N GLU A 7 -13.65 -11.25 -49.54
CA GLU A 7 -14.14 -10.26 -48.56
C GLU A 7 -14.83 -10.97 -47.38
N HIS A 8 -14.00 -11.54 -46.51
CA HIS A 8 -14.38 -11.91 -45.15
C HIS A 8 -14.47 -10.65 -44.26
N HIS A 9 -15.68 -10.11 -44.08
CA HIS A 9 -15.95 -9.10 -43.04
C HIS A 9 -15.91 -9.75 -41.65
N HIS A 10 -14.76 -9.64 -40.98
CA HIS A 10 -14.58 -10.04 -39.59
C HIS A 10 -15.27 -9.05 -38.64
N HIS A 11 -16.15 -9.61 -37.81
CA HIS A 11 -16.88 -8.96 -36.74
C HIS A 11 -15.93 -8.67 -35.57
N GLU A 12 -15.36 -7.46 -35.47
CA GLU A 12 -14.55 -7.08 -34.30
C GLU A 12 -15.47 -6.76 -33.12
N GLY A 13 -15.68 -7.76 -32.28
CA GLY A 13 -16.30 -7.64 -30.97
C GLY A 13 -15.36 -6.94 -29.98
N HIS A 14 -15.90 -5.92 -29.32
CA HIS A 14 -15.32 -5.22 -28.19
C HIS A 14 -14.93 -6.21 -27.08
N CYS A 15 -13.63 -6.39 -26.84
CA CYS A 15 -13.12 -7.16 -25.71
C CYS A 15 -12.74 -6.20 -24.58
N ASP A 16 -13.75 -5.76 -23.84
CA ASP A 16 -13.57 -5.16 -22.51
C ASP A 16 -12.86 -6.19 -21.60
N HIS A 17 -11.56 -6.02 -21.42
CA HIS A 17 -10.77 -6.77 -20.46
C HIS A 17 -11.11 -6.31 -19.05
N HIS A 18 -12.24 -6.80 -18.53
CA HIS A 18 -12.53 -6.81 -17.11
C HIS A 18 -11.48 -7.70 -16.42
N HIS A 19 -10.52 -7.06 -15.75
CA HIS A 19 -9.68 -7.72 -14.76
C HIS A 19 -10.56 -8.20 -13.59
N HIS A 20 -11.17 -9.37 -13.76
CA HIS A 20 -11.69 -10.15 -12.65
C HIS A 20 -10.50 -10.51 -11.77
N HIS A 21 -10.41 -9.86 -10.61
CA HIS A 21 -9.62 -10.33 -9.49
C HIS A 21 -10.13 -11.74 -9.15
N HIS A 22 -9.43 -12.75 -9.66
CA HIS A 22 -9.55 -14.11 -9.17
C HIS A 22 -9.16 -14.06 -7.69
N HIS A 23 -10.16 -14.21 -6.81
CA HIS A 23 -9.91 -14.64 -5.45
C HIS A 23 -9.23 -16.01 -5.58
N ASP A 24 -7.95 -16.04 -5.26
CA ASP A 24 -7.17 -17.25 -5.05
C ASP A 24 -7.75 -17.91 -3.78
N GLU A 25 -8.81 -18.71 -3.93
CA GLU A 25 -9.34 -19.59 -2.88
C GLU A 25 -8.36 -20.76 -2.68
N GLY A 26 -7.14 -20.41 -2.26
CA GLY A 26 -6.11 -21.33 -1.81
C GLY A 26 -6.22 -21.56 -0.30
N GLU A 27 -5.52 -22.57 0.20
CA GLU A 27 -5.45 -23.07 1.59
C GLU A 27 -5.55 -22.01 2.72
N ALA A 28 -5.21 -20.74 2.46
CA ALA A 28 -5.40 -19.62 3.36
C ALA A 28 -6.84 -19.45 3.88
N GLU A 29 -7.87 -19.71 3.05
CA GLU A 29 -9.27 -19.54 3.46
C GLU A 29 -9.73 -20.67 4.39
N GLU A 30 -9.20 -21.89 4.21
CA GLU A 30 -9.45 -23.06 5.08
C GLU A 30 -8.94 -22.84 6.51
N TYR A 31 -7.84 -22.10 6.68
CA TYR A 31 -7.30 -21.70 8.00
C TYR A 31 -7.88 -20.37 8.54
N GLY A 32 -8.81 -19.74 7.81
CA GLY A 32 -9.40 -18.45 8.19
C GLY A 32 -8.37 -17.30 8.20
N ILE A 33 -7.35 -17.38 7.33
CA ILE A 33 -6.32 -16.36 7.16
C ILE A 33 -6.87 -15.25 6.28
N GLN A 34 -6.86 -14.04 6.80
CA GLN A 34 -7.31 -12.83 6.13
C GLN A 34 -6.12 -11.91 5.89
N THR A 35 -6.11 -11.26 4.74
CA THR A 35 -5.14 -10.22 4.39
C THR A 35 -5.89 -8.93 4.09
N PHE A 36 -5.42 -7.81 4.62
CA PHE A 36 -5.89 -6.49 4.19
C PHE A 36 -4.77 -5.46 4.20
N VAL A 37 -4.98 -4.36 3.47
CA VAL A 37 -4.06 -3.22 3.42
C VAL A 37 -4.63 -2.08 4.24
N TYR A 38 -3.91 -1.64 5.25
CA TYR A 38 -4.14 -0.35 5.90
C TYR A 38 -3.40 0.74 5.12
N TYR A 39 -4.14 1.74 4.65
CA TYR A 39 -3.60 2.85 3.86
C TYR A 39 -4.08 4.20 4.41
N ARG A 40 -3.15 5.11 4.68
CA ARG A 40 -3.42 6.51 5.06
C ARG A 40 -2.32 7.43 4.53
N ARG A 41 -2.67 8.69 4.23
CA ARG A 41 -1.71 9.75 3.90
C ARG A 41 -1.19 10.53 5.12
N PRO A 42 -2.04 10.89 6.11
CA PRO A 42 -1.55 11.57 7.29
C PRO A 42 -0.50 10.73 8.03
N ALA A 43 0.53 11.41 8.54
CA ALA A 43 1.64 10.74 9.22
C ALA A 43 1.19 10.13 10.56
N PHE A 44 1.85 9.06 10.99
CA PHE A 44 1.78 8.62 12.37
C PHE A 44 2.57 9.52 13.30
N ASP A 45 2.11 9.61 14.54
CA ASP A 45 2.93 10.01 15.67
C ASP A 45 3.73 8.79 16.18
N LEU A 46 5.05 8.91 16.21
CA LEU A 46 5.94 7.79 16.57
C LEU A 46 5.65 7.26 17.97
N ASN A 47 5.37 8.12 18.94
CA ASN A 47 5.13 7.70 20.31
C ASN A 47 3.79 6.97 20.45
N LYS A 48 2.75 7.44 19.74
CA LYS A 48 1.46 6.73 19.71
C LYS A 48 1.60 5.35 19.06
N PHE A 49 2.34 5.28 17.94
CA PHE A 49 2.57 4.03 17.22
C PHE A 49 3.38 3.04 18.06
N ASP A 50 4.47 3.47 18.69
CA ASP A 50 5.29 2.64 19.58
C ASP A 50 4.47 2.07 20.74
N ARG A 51 3.67 2.92 21.41
CA ARG A 51 2.74 2.48 22.46
C ARG A 51 1.73 1.46 21.94
N PHE A 52 1.17 1.66 20.75
CA PHE A 52 0.26 0.69 20.13
C PHE A 52 0.95 -0.67 19.93
N LEU A 53 2.17 -0.68 19.37
CA LEU A 53 2.94 -1.89 19.14
C LEU A 53 3.26 -2.67 20.43
N ALA A 54 3.47 -1.95 21.53
CA ALA A 54 3.82 -2.52 22.83
C ALA A 54 2.61 -3.04 23.61
N THR A 55 1.46 -2.36 23.52
CA THR A 55 0.33 -2.58 24.46
C THR A 55 -0.94 -3.10 23.82
N GLN A 56 -1.18 -2.79 22.55
CA GLN A 56 -2.49 -2.97 21.90
C GLN A 56 -2.41 -3.80 20.61
N PHE A 57 -1.20 -4.18 20.18
CA PHE A 57 -1.01 -4.95 18.95
C PHE A 57 -1.74 -6.31 19.02
N PRO A 58 -2.73 -6.57 18.13
CA PRO A 58 -3.53 -7.78 18.19
C PRO A 58 -2.69 -9.05 18.01
N LYS A 59 -2.91 -10.04 18.88
CA LYS A 59 -2.18 -11.32 18.87
C LYS A 59 -2.53 -12.23 17.68
N ASN A 60 -3.68 -11.99 17.06
CA ASN A 60 -4.14 -12.76 15.90
C ASN A 60 -3.57 -12.24 14.56
N ILE A 61 -2.79 -11.16 14.58
CA ILE A 61 -1.96 -10.75 13.43
C ILE A 61 -0.72 -11.64 13.39
N ILE A 62 -0.54 -12.36 12.28
CA ILE A 62 0.58 -13.27 12.05
C ILE A 62 1.78 -12.50 11.51
N ARG A 63 1.54 -11.64 10.51
CA ARG A 63 2.59 -10.87 9.83
C ARG A 63 2.07 -9.52 9.41
N THR A 64 2.91 -8.50 9.52
CA THR A 64 2.68 -7.17 8.96
C THR A 64 3.93 -6.71 8.25
N LYS A 65 3.79 -6.13 7.06
CA LYS A 65 4.91 -5.48 6.36
C LYS A 65 4.43 -4.28 5.59
N GLY A 66 5.20 -3.20 5.63
CA GLY A 66 4.92 -2.06 4.77
C GLY A 66 5.63 -0.77 5.14
N VAL A 67 5.41 0.25 4.33
CA VAL A 67 5.99 1.57 4.52
C VAL A 67 5.17 2.39 5.52
N VAL A 68 5.85 3.15 6.35
CA VAL A 68 5.28 4.02 7.36
C VAL A 68 5.87 5.41 7.23
N TYR A 69 4.99 6.40 7.33
CA TYR A 69 5.31 7.81 7.30
C TYR A 69 5.05 8.41 8.69
N PHE A 70 6.05 9.09 9.26
CA PHE A 70 5.96 9.68 10.59
C PHE A 70 6.14 11.20 10.60
N ASN A 71 5.51 11.86 11.57
CA ASN A 71 5.58 13.32 11.74
C ASN A 71 6.95 13.81 12.27
N HIS A 72 7.70 12.99 13.01
CA HIS A 72 8.98 13.38 13.61
C HIS A 72 10.11 13.53 12.58
N ASN A 73 10.01 12.83 11.44
CA ASN A 73 10.93 12.94 10.32
C ASN A 73 10.12 12.74 9.04
N ARG A 74 9.67 13.85 8.46
CA ARG A 74 8.74 13.84 7.32
C ARG A 74 9.43 13.54 5.99
N ASP A 75 10.76 13.56 5.97
CA ASP A 75 11.55 13.36 4.77
C ASP A 75 11.92 11.88 4.59
N MET A 76 11.99 11.14 5.70
CA MET A 76 12.36 9.72 5.72
C MET A 76 11.12 8.82 5.69
N SER A 77 11.17 7.79 4.85
CA SER A 77 10.26 6.65 4.91
C SER A 77 10.82 5.58 5.83
N PHE A 78 9.94 4.80 6.46
CA PHE A 78 10.34 3.68 7.30
C PHE A 78 9.67 2.40 6.83
N LEU A 79 10.40 1.29 6.83
CA LEU A 79 9.86 -0.04 6.63
C LEU A 79 9.54 -0.63 8.01
N PHE A 80 8.28 -0.97 8.22
CA PHE A 80 7.83 -1.76 9.38
C PHE A 80 7.69 -3.21 8.97
N GLU A 81 8.25 -4.11 9.79
CA GLU A 81 8.17 -5.55 9.60
C GLU A 81 7.82 -6.20 10.95
N GLN A 82 6.79 -7.04 10.94
CA GLN A 82 6.41 -7.86 12.08
C GLN A 82 6.20 -9.29 11.61
N ALA A 83 6.78 -10.26 12.32
CA ALA A 83 6.56 -11.68 12.12
C ALA A 83 6.55 -12.38 13.50
N GLY A 84 5.43 -13.02 13.84
CA GLY A 84 5.24 -13.53 15.21
C GLY A 84 5.36 -12.42 16.26
N SER A 85 6.19 -12.61 17.29
CA SER A 85 6.40 -11.58 18.33
C SER A 85 7.41 -10.49 17.94
N GLN A 86 8.22 -10.73 16.91
CA GLN A 86 9.28 -9.81 16.51
C GLN A 86 8.69 -8.64 15.72
N LYS A 87 9.12 -7.42 16.07
CA LYS A 87 8.76 -6.18 15.37
C LYS A 87 10.04 -5.39 15.09
N LYS A 88 10.17 -4.87 13.88
CA LYS A 88 11.32 -4.11 13.41
C LYS A 88 10.84 -2.88 12.66
N LEU A 89 11.52 -1.76 12.90
CA LEU A 89 11.32 -0.51 12.17
C LEU A 89 12.68 -0.04 11.66
N THR A 90 12.83 0.13 10.36
CA THR A 90 14.09 0.56 9.72
C THR A 90 13.84 1.71 8.76
N GLN A 91 14.81 2.61 8.63
CA GLN A 91 14.79 3.62 7.58
C GLN A 91 14.79 2.94 6.20
N ALA A 92 13.98 3.46 5.28
CA ALA A 92 13.77 2.87 3.95
C ALA A 92 14.07 3.85 2.80
N GLY A 93 14.70 4.99 3.10
CA GLY A 93 15.07 6.00 2.13
C GLY A 93 14.17 7.24 2.20
N LEU A 94 14.62 8.30 1.53
CA LEU A 94 13.87 9.55 1.45
C LEU A 94 12.67 9.41 0.52
N TRP A 95 11.61 10.17 0.80
CA TRP A 95 10.47 10.32 -0.11
C TRP A 95 10.86 11.12 -1.36
N PHE A 96 10.29 10.82 -2.52
CA PHE A 96 10.54 11.62 -3.74
C PHE A 96 10.12 13.08 -3.55
N ALA A 97 9.13 13.34 -2.70
CA ALA A 97 8.72 14.69 -2.31
C ALA A 97 9.74 15.48 -1.48
N THR A 98 10.96 14.96 -1.27
CA THR A 98 12.09 15.71 -0.72
C THR A 98 13.12 16.08 -1.79
N ALA A 99 12.97 15.58 -3.02
CA ALA A 99 13.87 15.90 -4.12
C ALA A 99 13.71 17.38 -4.55
N PRO A 100 14.77 18.01 -5.10
CA PRO A 100 14.65 19.30 -5.76
C PRO A 100 13.60 19.28 -6.86
N GLU A 101 12.94 20.41 -7.10
CA GLU A 101 11.84 20.54 -8.07
C GLU A 101 12.21 20.03 -9.47
N GLU A 102 13.41 20.35 -9.97
CA GLU A 102 13.87 19.92 -11.29
C GLU A 102 14.02 18.39 -11.38
N GLU A 103 14.58 17.76 -10.35
CA GLU A 103 14.70 16.29 -10.27
C GLU A 103 13.33 15.63 -10.14
N LEU A 104 12.43 16.21 -9.33
CA LEU A 104 11.08 15.70 -9.16
C LEU A 104 10.29 15.77 -10.47
N GLN A 105 10.40 16.86 -11.23
CA GLN A 105 9.76 16.99 -12.54
C GLN A 105 10.27 15.93 -13.52
N GLN A 106 11.57 15.68 -13.55
CA GLN A 106 12.14 14.61 -14.37
C GLN A 106 11.62 13.23 -13.93
N LEU A 107 11.61 12.95 -12.63
CA LEU A 107 11.08 11.70 -12.08
C LEU A 107 9.60 11.49 -12.43
N MET A 108 8.79 12.55 -12.37
CA MET A 108 7.38 12.47 -12.77
C MET A 108 7.17 12.16 -14.25
N MET A 109 8.10 12.58 -15.12
CA MET A 109 8.05 12.25 -16.54
C MET A 109 8.50 10.81 -16.83
N THR A 110 9.46 10.29 -16.06
CA THR A 110 10.05 8.96 -16.29
C THR A 110 9.35 7.84 -15.52
N GLU A 111 8.65 8.15 -14.42
CA GLU A 111 7.95 7.20 -13.56
C GLU A 111 6.43 7.48 -13.57
N PRO A 112 5.67 6.94 -14.54
CA PRO A 112 4.23 7.19 -14.67
C PRO A 112 3.42 6.83 -13.41
N GLY A 113 3.88 5.84 -12.64
CA GLY A 113 3.26 5.45 -11.37
C GLY A 113 3.37 6.52 -10.29
N LEU A 114 4.50 7.24 -10.23
CA LEU A 114 4.71 8.31 -9.25
C LEU A 114 3.76 9.47 -9.52
N ALA A 115 3.63 9.88 -10.79
CA ALA A 115 2.73 10.96 -11.19
C ALA A 115 1.26 10.60 -10.92
N LYS A 116 0.87 9.34 -11.17
CA LYS A 116 -0.49 8.85 -10.94
C LYS A 116 -0.87 8.85 -9.46
N ASP A 117 0.05 8.44 -8.59
CA ASP A 117 -0.19 8.30 -7.16
C ASP A 117 0.26 9.54 -6.36
N TRP A 118 0.57 10.67 -7.03
CA TRP A 118 1.01 11.89 -6.36
C TRP A 118 -0.15 12.59 -5.64
N ASP A 119 0.08 12.98 -4.39
CA ASP A 119 -0.84 13.80 -3.62
C ASP A 119 -0.35 15.26 -3.56
N PRO A 120 -1.19 16.27 -3.80
CA PRO A 120 -0.75 17.67 -3.80
C PRO A 120 -0.30 18.19 -2.43
N VAL A 121 -0.72 17.56 -1.33
CA VAL A 121 -0.38 17.94 0.04
C VAL A 121 0.76 17.08 0.60
N TYR A 122 0.76 15.79 0.28
CA TYR A 122 1.68 14.81 0.86
C TYR A 122 2.80 14.38 -0.09
N GLY A 123 2.65 14.59 -1.39
CA GLY A 123 3.50 14.03 -2.43
C GLY A 123 3.33 12.51 -2.52
N ASP A 124 4.43 11.78 -2.47
CA ASP A 124 4.46 10.32 -2.41
C ASP A 124 4.39 9.77 -0.98
N ARG A 125 4.40 10.63 0.05
CA ARG A 125 4.36 10.22 1.46
C ARG A 125 3.06 9.49 1.78
N MET A 126 3.18 8.30 2.39
CA MET A 126 2.04 7.47 2.77
C MET A 126 2.40 6.44 3.84
N ILE A 127 1.36 5.93 4.50
CA ILE A 127 1.39 4.69 5.26
C ILE A 127 0.69 3.63 4.42
N LYS A 128 1.36 2.49 4.20
CA LYS A 128 0.78 1.33 3.52
C LYS A 128 1.29 0.06 4.18
N LEU A 129 0.44 -0.56 4.99
CA LEU A 129 0.76 -1.78 5.74
C LEU A 129 -0.09 -2.94 5.21
N VAL A 130 0.56 -4.02 4.76
CA VAL A 130 -0.10 -5.30 4.49
C VAL A 130 -0.17 -6.07 5.81
N ILE A 131 -1.38 -6.40 6.24
CA ILE A 131 -1.65 -7.09 7.51
C ILE A 131 -2.26 -8.45 7.21
N ILE A 132 -1.67 -9.50 7.75
CA ILE A 132 -2.09 -10.89 7.57
C ILE A 132 -2.34 -11.51 8.95
N GLY A 133 -3.45 -12.19 9.14
CA GLY A 133 -3.79 -12.83 10.41
C GLY A 133 -5.07 -13.63 10.36
N GLN A 134 -5.46 -14.21 11.49
CA GLN A 134 -6.68 -15.03 11.60
C GLN A 134 -7.80 -14.26 12.27
N LYS A 135 -9.03 -14.40 11.76
CA LYS A 135 -10.24 -13.79 12.36
C LYS A 135 -10.02 -12.30 12.70
N LEU A 136 -9.48 -11.56 11.74
CA LEU A 136 -9.12 -10.15 11.91
C LEU A 136 -10.39 -9.30 11.99
N ASP A 137 -10.50 -8.50 13.04
CA ASP A 137 -11.44 -7.38 13.07
C ASP A 137 -10.78 -6.19 12.37
N ARG A 138 -10.98 -6.11 11.05
CA ARG A 138 -10.40 -5.06 10.23
C ARG A 138 -10.75 -3.67 10.76
N VAL A 139 -12.02 -3.42 11.08
CA VAL A 139 -12.50 -2.09 11.50
C VAL A 139 -11.85 -1.68 12.81
N ALA A 140 -11.76 -2.58 13.79
CA ALA A 140 -11.08 -2.30 15.05
C ALA A 140 -9.58 -2.02 14.85
N ILE A 141 -8.90 -2.81 14.00
CA ILE A 141 -7.47 -2.62 13.71
C ILE A 141 -7.22 -1.28 13.02
N GLU A 142 -8.00 -0.95 11.99
CA GLU A 142 -7.88 0.34 11.31
C GLU A 142 -8.13 1.50 12.30
N SER A 143 -9.13 1.39 13.17
CA SER A 143 -9.44 2.41 14.18
C SER A 143 -8.28 2.60 15.18
N MET A 144 -7.64 1.52 15.65
CA MET A 144 -6.49 1.62 16.56
C MET A 144 -5.27 2.25 15.87
N LEU A 145 -5.04 1.93 14.60
CA LEU A 145 -4.01 2.57 13.80
C LEU A 145 -4.34 4.05 13.55
N ASP A 146 -5.59 4.39 13.27
CA ASP A 146 -6.03 5.78 13.06
C ASP A 146 -5.82 6.65 14.30
N VAL A 147 -5.95 6.10 15.52
CA VAL A 147 -5.58 6.78 16.78
C VAL A 147 -4.10 7.17 16.81
N CYS A 148 -3.24 6.41 16.12
CA CYS A 148 -1.81 6.70 16.02
C CYS A 148 -1.48 7.84 15.05
N LEU A 149 -2.44 8.32 14.26
CA LEU A 149 -2.21 9.46 13.38
C LEU A 149 -1.85 10.72 14.20
N ALA A 150 -0.94 11.51 13.64
CA ALA A 150 -0.59 12.81 14.18
C ALA A 150 -1.80 13.74 14.02
N ASN A 151 -2.08 14.54 15.06
CA ASN A 151 -3.05 15.62 14.94
C ASN A 151 -2.48 16.64 13.94
N ARG A 152 -3.37 17.25 13.14
CA ARG A 152 -2.99 18.34 12.22
C ARG A 152 -2.46 19.54 12.99
#